data_AF-A0AAP3ZY84-F1
#
_entry.id   AF-A0AAP3ZY84-F1
#
_cell.length_a   1.000
_cell.length_b   1.000
_cell.length_c   1.000
_cell.angle_alpha   90.00
_cell.angle_beta   90.00
_cell.angle_gamma   90.00
#
_symmetry.space_group_name_H-M   'P 1'
#
loop_
_entity.id
_entity.type
_entity.pdbx_description
1 polymer ?
#
loop_
_entity_poly.entity_id
_entity_poly.type
_entity_poly.pdbx_seq_one_letter_code
_entity_poly.pdbx_strand_id
1 'polypeptide(L)' 'MKINLHNGLPIFSLTLRHHNQTALLPNVLFDTGCAATVFDTDLLAQIGIHIDFINGRAKRMYGVGGTKFATNR' A
#
# COMPACT_ATOMS: atom_id res chain seq x y z
N MET A 1 17.73 0.32 -3.57
CA MET A 1 16.73 0.63 -2.53
C MET A 1 17.49 1.06 -1.29
N LYS A 2 17.20 2.24 -0.73
CA LYS A 2 17.81 2.74 0.50
C LYS A 2 16.74 2.72 1.60
N ILE A 3 16.94 1.90 2.62
CA ILE A 3 16.04 1.81 3.78
C ILE A 3 16.65 2.69 4.89
N ASN A 4 15.86 3.61 5.43
CA ASN A 4 16.25 4.47 6.53
C ASN A 4 15.46 4.08 7.78
N LEU A 5 16.11 4.01 8.94
CA LEU A 5 15.44 3.75 10.21
C LEU A 5 14.98 5.07 10.82
N HIS A 6 13.67 5.26 10.96
CA HIS A 6 13.07 6.42 11.61
C HIS A 6 12.38 5.94 12.88
N ASN A 7 12.92 6.29 14.06
CA ASN A 7 12.41 5.82 15.36
C ASN A 7 12.27 4.29 15.46
N GLY A 8 13.21 3.56 14.86
CA GLY A 8 13.18 2.08 14.81
C GLY A 8 12.29 1.48 13.72
N LEU A 9 11.55 2.30 12.97
CA LEU A 9 10.73 1.84 11.84
C LEU A 9 11.55 1.89 10.54
N PRO A 10 11.62 0.81 9.75
CA PRO A 10 12.30 0.80 8.47
C PRO A 10 11.43 1.48 7.40
N ILE A 11 11.81 2.69 6.99
CA ILE A 11 11.09 3.50 6.01
C ILE A 11 11.90 3.61 4.72
N PHE A 12 11.24 3.54 3.57
CA PHE A 12 11.86 3.74 2.26
C PHE A 12 10.93 4.48 1.30
N SER A 13 11.51 5.03 0.23
CA SER A 13 10.75 5.62 -0.86
C SER A 13 10.52 4.57 -1.96
N LEU A 14 9.28 4.48 -2.43
CA LEU A 14 8.87 3.57 -3.49
C LEU A 14 8.25 4.37 -4.64
N THR A 15 8.63 4.05 -5.86
CA THR A 15 7.99 4.59 -7.06
C THR A 15 7.08 3.52 -7.65
N LEU A 16 5.77 3.81 -7.70
CA LEU A 16 4.79 2.96 -8.36
C LEU A 16 4.56 3.47 -9.79
N ARG A 17 4.49 2.56 -10.75
CA ARG A 17 4.18 2.87 -12.15
C ARG A 17 2.98 2.06 -12.60
N HIS A 18 2.00 2.74 -13.18
CA HIS A 18 0.81 2.14 -13.76
C HIS A 18 0.55 2.78 -15.12
N HIS A 19 0.65 1.96 -16.17
CA HIS A 19 0.72 2.45 -17.56
C HIS A 19 1.78 3.57 -17.72
N ASN A 20 1.37 4.75 -18.15
CA ASN A 20 2.23 5.93 -18.32
C ASN A 20 2.20 6.88 -17.11
N GLN A 21 1.55 6.50 -16.02
CA GLN A 21 1.46 7.30 -14.79
C GLN A 21 2.41 6.75 -13.73
N THR A 22 2.92 7.64 -12.89
CA THR A 22 3.90 7.30 -11.85
C THR A 22 3.61 8.08 -10.58
N ALA A 23 3.67 7.41 -9.42
CA ALA A 23 3.56 8.03 -8.11
C ALA A 23 4.80 7.72 -7.27
N LEU A 24 5.36 8.76 -6.65
CA LEU A 24 6.39 8.61 -5.62
C LEU A 24 5.71 8.53 -4.25
N LEU A 25 5.94 7.42 -3.54
CA LEU A 25 5.54 7.22 -2.16
C LEU A 25 6.80 7.37 -1.28
N PRO A 26 7.06 8.54 -0.68
CA PRO A 26 8.34 8.81 -0.03
C PRO A 26 8.53 8.07 1.30
N ASN A 27 7.44 7.73 1.99
CA ASN A 27 7.43 7.22 3.36
C ASN A 27 6.69 5.88 3.47
N VAL A 28 7.17 4.86 2.77
CA VAL A 28 6.61 3.51 2.85
C VAL A 28 7.27 2.75 3.99
N LEU A 29 6.44 2.17 4.87
CA LEU A 29 6.90 1.27 5.93
C LEU A 29 7.25 -0.10 5.32
N PHE A 30 8.47 -0.57 5.58
CA PHE A 30 8.86 -1.94 5.29
C PHE A 30 8.38 -2.87 6.41
N ASP A 31 7.12 -3.28 6.33
CA ASP A 31 6.45 -4.06 7.37
C ASP A 31 6.67 -5.57 7.16
N THR A 32 7.53 -6.17 7.99
CA THR A 32 7.76 -7.63 8.00
C THR A 32 6.69 -8.41 8.75
N GLY A 33 5.82 -7.73 9.51
CA GLY A 33 4.72 -8.33 10.27
C GLY A 33 3.40 -8.41 9.50
N CYS A 34 3.31 -7.79 8.33
CA CYS A 34 2.11 -7.81 7.51
C CYS A 34 2.15 -8.95 6.47
N ALA A 35 1.05 -9.70 6.35
CA ALA A 35 0.93 -10.79 5.39
C ALA A 35 0.74 -10.33 3.93
N ALA A 36 0.49 -9.04 3.71
CA ALA A 36 0.27 -8.46 2.39
C ALA A 36 0.84 -7.05 2.29
N THR A 37 1.19 -6.61 1.08
CA THR A 37 1.48 -5.20 0.83
C THR A 37 0.18 -4.43 0.70
N VAL A 38 0.03 -3.36 1.49
CA VAL A 38 -1.17 -2.52 1.53
C VAL A 38 -0.79 -1.11 1.11
N PHE A 39 -1.56 -0.54 0.19
CA PHE A 39 -1.44 0.84 -0.25
C PHE A 39 -2.70 1.63 0.07
N ASP A 40 -2.52 2.91 0.32
CA ASP A 40 -3.61 3.88 0.45
C ASP A 40 -4.33 4.06 -0.90
N THR A 41 -5.66 3.90 -0.90
CA THR A 41 -6.46 3.93 -2.13
C THR A 41 -6.53 5.32 -2.76
N ASP A 42 -6.48 6.38 -1.95
CA ASP A 42 -6.56 7.75 -2.44
C ASP A 42 -5.24 8.15 -3.11
N LEU A 43 -4.10 7.69 -2.59
CA LEU A 43 -2.81 7.84 -3.26
C LEU A 43 -2.74 7.06 -4.58
N LEU A 44 -3.28 5.84 -4.61
CA LEU A 44 -3.31 5.03 -5.83
C LEU A 44 -4.26 5.56 -6.91
N ALA A 45 -5.37 6.19 -6.50
CA ALA A 45 -6.32 6.80 -7.43
C ALA A 45 -5.67 7.90 -8.29
N GLN A 46 -4.63 8.57 -7.79
CA GLN A 46 -3.89 9.59 -8.54
C GLN A 46 -3.14 9.04 -9.76
N ILE A 47 -2.84 7.73 -9.78
CA ILE A 47 -2.21 7.03 -10.91
C ILE A 47 -3.18 6.12 -11.68
N GLY A 48 -4.49 6.34 -11.50
CA GLY A 48 -5.54 5.60 -12.18
C GLY A 48 -5.73 4.16 -11.68
N ILE A 49 -5.23 3.83 -10.50
CA ILE A 49 -5.53 2.55 -9.85
C ILE A 49 -6.70 2.78 -8.90
N HIS A 50 -7.84 2.16 -9.21
CA HIS A 50 -9.05 2.23 -8.41
C HIS A 50 -9.43 0.85 -7.89
N ILE A 51 -10.26 0.84 -6.85
CA ILE A 51 -10.91 -0.39 -6.39
C ILE A 51 -11.76 -0.95 -7.53
N ASP A 52 -11.48 -2.18 -7.94
CA ASP A 52 -12.39 -2.90 -8.83
C ASP A 52 -13.55 -3.46 -8.01
N PHE A 53 -14.70 -2.79 -8.08
CA PHE A 53 -15.92 -3.23 -7.40
C PHE A 53 -16.60 -4.43 -8.07
N ILE A 54 -16.27 -4.73 -9.33
CA ILE A 54 -16.90 -5.80 -10.11
C ILE A 54 -16.13 -7.10 -9.94
N ASN A 55 -14.81 -7.07 -10.12
CA ASN A 55 -13.96 -8.27 -10.08
C ASN A 55 -13.03 -8.34 -8.88
N GLY A 56 -12.92 -7.26 -8.10
CA GLY A 56 -12.11 -7.25 -6.89
C GLY A 56 -12.73 -8.12 -5.79
N ARG A 57 -11.85 -8.72 -4.99
CA ARG A 57 -12.24 -9.54 -3.84
C ARG A 57 -11.99 -8.76 -2.57
N ALA A 58 -13.05 -8.48 -1.83
CA ALA A 58 -12.93 -7.93 -0.48
C ALA A 58 -12.18 -8.93 0.42
N LYS A 59 -11.16 -8.44 1.12
CA LYS A 59 -10.35 -9.17 2.09
C LYS A 59 -10.47 -8.49 3.43
N ARG A 60 -10.72 -9.30 4.47
CA ARG A 60 -10.60 -8.83 5.85
C ARG A 60 -9.13 -8.87 6.25
N MET A 61 -8.68 -7.77 6.83
CA MET A 61 -7.37 -7.65 7.46
C MET A 61 -7.56 -7.47 8.96
N TYR A 62 -6.66 -8.08 9.73
CA TYR A 62 -6.67 -8.02 11.18
C TYR A 62 -5.37 -7.37 11.64
N GLY A 63 -5.46 -6.43 12.57
CA GLY A 63 -4.31 -5.80 13.18
C GLY A 63 -4.63 -5.34 14.60
N VAL A 64 -3.70 -4.60 15.20
CA VAL A 64 -3.84 -4.10 16.59
C VAL A 64 -5.11 -3.29 16.78
N GLY A 65 -5.50 -2.48 15.79
CA GLY A 65 -6.73 -1.68 15.80
C GLY A 65 -8.02 -2.45 15.46
N GLY A 66 -7.97 -3.78 15.39
CA GLY A 66 -9.09 -4.64 15.02
C GLY A 66 -9.17 -4.95 13.53
N THR A 67 -10.39 -5.04 13.01
CA THR A 67 -10.66 -5.51 11.64
C THR A 67 -10.80 -4.34 10.67
N LYS A 68 -10.17 -4.45 9.49
CA LYS A 68 -10.32 -3.56 8.35
C LYS A 68 -10.61 -4.35 7.07
N PHE A 69 -11.08 -3.66 6.04
CA PHE A 69 -11.28 -4.26 4.72
C PHE A 69 -10.28 -3.68 3.73
N ALA A 70 -9.69 -4.55 2.93
CA ALA A 70 -8.91 -4.22 1.75
C ALA A 70 -9.50 -4.96 0.54
N THR A 71 -9.05 -4.62 -0.66
CA THR A 71 -9.44 -5.31 -1.88
C THR A 71 -8.21 -5.69 -2.67
N ASN A 72 -8.27 -6.85 -3.32
CA ASN A 72 -7.30 -7.24 -4.33
C ASN A 72 -8.03 -7.70 -5.60
N ARG A 73 -7.38 -7.51 -6.75
CA ARG A 73 -7.83 -8.02 -8.04
C ARG A 73 -6.81 -9.01 -8.56
#